data_AF-A0A8J6PI95-F1
#
_entry.id   AF-A0A8J6PI95-F1
#
_cell.length_a   1.000
_cell.length_b   1.000
_cell.length_c   1.000
_cell.angle_alpha   90.00
_cell.angle_beta   90.00
_cell.angle_gamma   90.00
#
_symmetry.space_group_name_H-M   'P 1'
#
loop_
_entity.id
_entity.type
_entity.pdbx_description
1 polymer ?
#
loop_
_entity_poly.entity_id
_entity_poly.type
_entity_poly.pdbx_seq_one_letter_code
_entity_poly.pdbx_strand_id
1 'polypeptide(L)'
;MENGLEVLRRKLDQIVTDNEFGQICMYASHMYGVSKFCALLAAKRDLNAKLAAACGMLHDIGYMAGGNSDNHAKEGRNGQKPS
;
A
#
# COMPACT_ATOMS: atom_id res chain seq x y z
N MET A 1 -0.48 -20.88 -12.71
CA MET A 1 0.27 -19.61 -12.57
C MET A 1 -0.40 -18.80 -11.49
N GLU A 2 0.31 -18.46 -10.43
CA GLU A 2 -0.24 -17.67 -9.33
C GLU A 2 -0.36 -16.18 -9.75
N ASN A 3 -1.44 -15.50 -9.34
CA ASN A 3 -1.64 -14.09 -9.66
C ASN A 3 -0.69 -13.23 -8.82
N GLY A 4 0.28 -12.58 -9.46
CA GLY A 4 1.26 -11.75 -8.75
C GLY A 4 0.67 -10.63 -7.88
N LEU A 5 -0.53 -10.11 -8.19
CA LEU A 5 -1.20 -9.14 -7.31
C LEU A 5 -1.78 -9.79 -6.05
N GLU A 6 -2.24 -11.03 -6.14
CA GLU A 6 -2.72 -11.77 -4.97
C GLU A 6 -1.56 -12.14 -4.04
N VAL A 7 -0.41 -12.52 -4.60
CA VAL A 7 0.82 -12.72 -3.82
C VAL A 7 1.22 -11.44 -3.09
N LEU A 8 1.17 -10.30 -3.79
CA LEU A 8 1.48 -8.99 -3.20
C LEU A 8 0.50 -8.63 -2.07
N ARG A 9 -0.80 -8.82 -2.29
CA ARG A 9 -1.85 -8.58 -1.29
C ARG A 9 -1.60 -9.38 -0.01
N ARG A 10 -1.30 -10.67 -0.14
CA ARG A 10 -0.98 -11.55 1.01
C ARG A 10 0.23 -11.08 1.80
N LYS A 11 1.28 -10.61 1.12
CA LYS A 11 2.48 -10.05 1.78
C LYS A 11 2.17 -8.76 2.53
N LEU A 12 1.32 -7.90 1.97
CA LEU A 12 0.89 -6.67 2.64
C LEU A 12 -0.01 -6.97 3.84
N ASP A 13 -0.95 -7.90 3.71
CA ASP A 13 -1.77 -8.34 4.83
C ASP A 13 -0.90 -8.76 6.02
N GLN A 14 0.17 -9.54 5.80
CA GLN A 14 1.11 -9.95 6.85
C GLN A 14 1.79 -8.78 7.57
N ILE A 15 2.09 -7.68 6.87
CA ILE A 15 2.71 -6.48 7.47
C ILE A 15 1.71 -5.72 8.33
N VAL A 16 0.43 -5.77 7.96
CA VAL A 16 -0.62 -4.96 8.60
C VAL A 16 -1.32 -5.71 9.73
N THR A 17 -1.34 -7.05 9.71
CA THR A 17 -2.15 -7.88 10.62
C THR A 17 -1.77 -7.76 12.10
N ASP A 18 -0.55 -7.32 12.42
CA ASP A 18 -0.10 -7.13 13.80
C ASP A 18 -0.56 -5.80 14.44
N ASN A 19 -1.41 -5.01 13.75
CA ASN A 19 -1.95 -3.75 14.24
C ASN A 19 -3.33 -3.91 14.90
N GLU A 20 -3.76 -2.88 15.65
CA GLU A 20 -5.13 -2.79 16.17
C GLU A 20 -6.18 -2.84 15.06
N PHE A 21 -7.35 -3.45 15.32
CA PHE A 21 -8.41 -3.68 14.32
C PHE A 21 -8.79 -2.41 13.53
N GLY A 22 -8.93 -1.27 14.22
CA GLY A 22 -9.25 0.00 13.56
C GLY A 22 -8.17 0.45 12.56
N GLN A 23 -6.89 0.23 12.91
CA GLN A 23 -5.77 0.51 12.02
C GLN A 23 -5.78 -0.46 10.83
N ILE A 24 -5.99 -1.76 11.05
CA ILE A 24 -6.12 -2.75 9.97
C ILE A 24 -7.20 -2.32 8.96
N CYS A 25 -8.39 -1.93 9.43
CA CYS A 25 -9.48 -1.50 8.56
C CYS A 25 -9.13 -0.25 7.75
N MET A 26 -8.55 0.77 8.40
CA MET A 26 -8.10 2.00 7.73
C MET A 26 -7.06 1.68 6.64
N TYR A 27 -6.07 0.88 7.00
CA TYR A 27 -4.98 0.45 6.14
C TYR A 27 -5.43 -0.38 4.94
N ALA A 28 -6.26 -1.41 5.17
CA ALA A 28 -6.79 -2.23 4.10
C ALA A 28 -7.69 -1.41 3.16
N SER A 29 -8.54 -0.53 3.71
CA SER A 29 -9.44 0.29 2.90
C SER A 29 -8.70 1.34 2.07
N HIS A 30 -7.69 2.01 2.64
CA HIS A 30 -6.84 2.97 1.90
C HIS A 30 -6.04 2.28 0.81
N MET A 31 -5.19 1.31 1.16
CA MET A 31 -4.26 0.69 0.21
C MET A 31 -4.99 -0.05 -0.92
N TYR A 32 -6.03 -0.82 -0.60
CA TYR A 32 -6.79 -1.57 -1.60
C TYR A 32 -7.79 -0.71 -2.36
N GLY A 33 -8.33 0.34 -1.72
CA GLY A 33 -9.13 1.36 -2.39
C GLY A 33 -8.32 2.09 -3.45
N VAL A 34 -7.19 2.67 -3.07
CA VAL A 34 -6.27 3.38 -3.96
C VAL A 34 -5.78 2.47 -5.09
N SER A 35 -5.36 1.24 -4.78
CA SER A 35 -4.93 0.27 -5.81
C SER A 35 -5.99 0.00 -6.87
N LYS A 36 -7.27 -0.16 -6.48
CA LYS A 36 -8.38 -0.33 -7.43
C LYS A 36 -8.57 0.88 -8.33
N PHE A 37 -8.51 2.09 -7.77
CA PHE A 37 -8.59 3.31 -8.58
C PHE A 37 -7.39 3.46 -9.53
N CYS A 38 -6.17 3.14 -9.10
CA CYS A 38 -4.99 3.11 -9.96
C CYS A 38 -5.19 2.15 -11.15
N ALA A 39 -5.70 0.94 -10.90
CA ALA A 39 -5.97 -0.04 -11.95
C ALA A 39 -7.03 0.46 -12.95
N LEU A 40 -8.14 1.03 -12.45
CA LEU A 40 -9.21 1.59 -13.28
C LEU A 40 -8.73 2.76 -14.15
N LEU A 41 -7.97 3.68 -13.56
CA LEU A 41 -7.43 4.85 -14.25
C LEU A 41 -6.40 4.46 -15.32
N ALA A 42 -5.57 3.45 -15.04
CA ALA A 42 -4.61 2.90 -16.00
C ALA A 42 -5.33 2.22 -17.16
N ALA A 43 -6.34 1.38 -16.88
CA ALA A 43 -7.15 0.74 -17.91
C ALA A 43 -7.88 1.75 -18.81
N LYS A 44 -8.39 2.86 -18.24
CA LYS A 44 -9.01 3.95 -19.01
C LYS A 44 -8.03 4.73 -19.88
N ARG A 45 -6.73 4.65 -19.61
CA ARG A 45 -5.66 5.37 -20.32
C ARG A 45 -4.79 4.44 -21.18
N ASP A 46 -5.20 3.19 -21.35
CA ASP A 46 -4.42 2.17 -22.05
C ASP A 46 -3.00 1.97 -21.48
N LEU A 47 -2.88 2.08 -20.15
CA LEU A 47 -1.65 1.85 -19.40
C LEU A 47 -1.67 0.47 -18.72
N ASN A 48 -0.52 0.02 -18.23
CA ASN A 48 -0.41 -1.26 -17.54
C ASN A 48 -1.13 -1.25 -16.19
N ALA A 49 -2.37 -1.75 -16.18
CA ALA A 49 -3.23 -1.79 -15.00
C ALA A 49 -2.65 -2.64 -13.86
N LYS A 50 -1.93 -3.73 -14.18
CA LYS A 50 -1.30 -4.59 -13.17
C LYS A 50 -0.18 -3.86 -12.44
N LEU A 51 0.66 -3.12 -13.18
CA LEU A 51 1.73 -2.32 -12.61
C LEU A 51 1.16 -1.19 -11.75
N ALA A 52 0.15 -0.47 -12.26
CA ALA A 52 -0.52 0.60 -11.52
C ALA A 52 -1.17 0.09 -10.21
N ALA A 53 -1.82 -1.08 -10.25
CA ALA A 53 -2.39 -1.72 -9.06
C ALA A 53 -1.32 -2.05 -8.02
N ALA A 54 -0.18 -2.60 -8.45
CA ALA A 54 0.94 -2.93 -7.58
C ALA A 54 1.56 -1.68 -6.94
N CYS A 55 1.75 -0.61 -7.71
CA CYS A 55 2.21 0.68 -7.18
C CYS A 55 1.23 1.24 -6.13
N GLY A 56 -0.07 1.21 -6.40
CA GLY A 56 -1.09 1.64 -5.43
C GLY A 56 -1.09 0.81 -4.15
N MET A 57 -0.84 -0.50 -4.23
CA MET A 57 -0.70 -1.37 -3.06
C MET A 57 0.58 -1.12 -2.25
N LEU A 58 1.61 -0.50 -2.83
CA LEU A 58 2.91 -0.34 -2.19
C LEU A 58 3.24 1.10 -1.77
N HIS A 59 2.46 2.09 -2.24
CA HIS A 59 2.86 3.50 -2.17
C HIS A 59 3.17 4.02 -0.75
N ASP A 60 2.44 3.54 0.26
CA ASP A 60 2.61 3.95 1.66
C ASP A 60 3.17 2.84 2.57
N ILE A 61 3.76 1.76 2.03
CA ILE A 61 4.23 0.62 2.84
C ILE A 61 5.19 1.00 3.99
N GLY A 62 5.96 2.08 3.84
CA GLY A 62 6.86 2.57 4.89
C GLY A 62 6.12 3.08 6.13
N TYR A 63 4.97 3.73 5.96
CA TYR A 63 4.09 4.16 7.05
C TYR A 63 3.46 2.94 7.75
N MET A 64 2.96 2.02 6.95
CA MET A 64 2.29 0.79 7.38
C MET A 64 3.20 -0.13 8.21
N ALA A 65 4.50 -0.15 7.92
CA ALA A 65 5.49 -0.96 8.63
C ALA A 65 5.98 -0.32 9.94
N GLY A 66 5.31 0.73 10.43
CA GLY A 66 5.64 1.43 11.68
C GLY A 66 6.52 2.67 11.50
N GLY A 67 6.51 3.29 10.32
CA GLY A 67 7.08 4.61 10.07
C GLY A 67 6.11 5.73 10.48
N ASN A 68 6.63 6.92 10.81
CA ASN A 68 5.80 8.09 11.12
C ASN A 68 5.29 8.78 9.83
N SER A 69 4.06 9.33 9.84
CA SER A 69 3.45 10.04 8.70
C SER A 69 3.79 11.53 8.63
N ASP A 70 4.39 12.08 9.69
CA ASP A 70 4.96 13.42 9.67
C ASP A 70 6.06 13.44 8.61
N ASN A 71 5.85 14.18 7.52
CA ASN A 71 6.73 14.32 6.34
C ASN A 71 6.57 13.34 5.14
N HIS A 72 5.40 12.74 4.88
CA HIS A 72 5.17 11.96 3.63
C HIS A 72 5.61 12.65 2.32
N ALA A 73 5.51 13.99 2.22
CA ALA A 73 5.91 14.75 1.04
C ALA A 73 7.37 15.23 1.05
N LYS A 74 8.05 15.23 2.21
CA LYS A 74 9.40 15.80 2.39
C LYS A 74 10.47 14.74 2.66
N GLU A 75 10.11 13.62 3.27
CA GLU A 75 11.05 12.59 3.68
C GLU A 75 10.80 11.31 2.90
N GLY A 76 11.29 11.31 1.66
CA GLY A 76 11.62 10.05 1.00
C GLY A 76 12.60 9.29 1.90
N ARG A 77 12.07 8.34 2.69
CA ARG A 77 12.81 7.35 3.47
C ARG A 77 13.86 7.97 4.41
N ASN A 78 13.44 8.47 5.57
CA ASN A 78 14.30 8.44 6.75
C ASN A 78 13.47 8.06 7.99
N GLY A 79 13.67 6.83 8.45
CA GLY A 79 13.03 6.32 9.65
C GLY A 79 13.66 6.90 10.90
N GLN A 80 12.82 7.23 11.88
CA GLN A 80 13.19 7.19 13.29
C GLN A 80 12.03 6.59 14.07
N LYS A 81 12.30 5.45 14.71
CA LYS A 81 11.44 4.88 15.76
C LYS A 81 11.97 5.47 17.07
N PRO A 82 11.21 6.30 17.81
CA PRO A 82 11.68 6.81 19.08
C PRO A 82 11.73 5.68 20.12
N SER A 83 12.77 5.78 20.96
CA SER A 83 13.12 4.93 22.11
C SER A 83 12.06 4.91 23.19
#